data_AF-A0A2N1UTV1-F1
#
_entry.id   AF-A0A2N1UTV1-F1
#
_cell.length_a   1.000
_cell.length_b   1.000
_cell.length_c   1.000
_cell.angle_alpha   90.00
_cell.angle_beta   90.00
_cell.angle_gamma   90.00
#
_symmetry.space_group_name_H-M   'P 1'
#
loop_
_entity.id
_entity.type
_entity.pdbx_description
1 polymer ?
#
loop_
_entity_poly.entity_id
_entity_poly.type
_entity_poly.pdbx_seq_one_letter_code
_entity_poly.pdbx_strand_id
1 'polypeptide(L)'
;MDPTFLKNIQERSGTLQENRQSASEANLFQGIACLEKFQQDGFGDLDLLKLACRQLIQAMKANSLDDRPCLALAYTFLLIEDYETAGEYLGLAREIDRNNPLNAALGETMAELKRLPDETEQKIPVLAEIPSTGEAALDYDALYDEVEASIVKQVHALMQQPPPKPSLNPTQVKQLEHLYQQLQNNHQAICRQIAVVDREIDVSELRVKLKPFEASLQRYEKALLASEQLKSLRNELDQELQKIEQASQTADAATDPGDIPVLEQTLESLLDHCDAYADQLDALHTSGVEISAIEPLYNNVLQNVEELRETLEDATERLKQL
;
A
#
# COMPACT_ATOMS: atom_id res chain seq x y z
N MET A 1 -14.56 -55.94 -3.11
CA MET A 1 -15.10 -54.59 -3.35
C MET A 1 -16.20 -54.72 -4.38
N ASP A 2 -17.35 -54.12 -4.13
CA ASP A 2 -18.50 -54.21 -5.02
C ASP A 2 -18.24 -53.39 -6.31
N PRO A 3 -18.22 -54.01 -7.50
CA PRO A 3 -17.99 -53.30 -8.76
C PRO A 3 -19.05 -52.23 -9.06
N THR A 4 -20.24 -52.30 -8.46
CA THR A 4 -21.26 -51.25 -8.61
C THR A 4 -20.93 -49.97 -7.82
N PHE A 5 -20.16 -50.08 -6.73
CA PHE A 5 -19.72 -48.92 -5.95
C PHE A 5 -18.69 -48.07 -6.71
N LEU A 6 -17.72 -48.72 -7.37
CA LEU A 6 -16.71 -48.03 -8.18
C LEU A 6 -17.34 -47.35 -9.41
N LYS A 7 -18.33 -47.99 -10.04
CA LYS A 7 -19.07 -47.41 -11.16
C LYS A 7 -19.89 -46.17 -10.73
N ASN A 8 -20.56 -46.23 -9.58
CA ASN A 8 -21.29 -45.08 -9.02
C ASN A 8 -20.37 -43.92 -8.63
N ILE A 9 -19.14 -44.18 -8.16
CA ILE A 9 -18.15 -43.13 -7.89
C ILE A 9 -17.65 -42.51 -9.19
N GLN A 10 -17.40 -43.30 -10.23
CA GLN A 10 -16.97 -42.78 -11.55
C GLN A 10 -18.06 -41.94 -12.22
N GLU A 11 -19.33 -42.36 -12.19
CA GLU A 11 -20.46 -41.60 -12.74
C GLU A 11 -20.74 -40.32 -11.96
N ARG A 12 -20.63 -40.35 -10.62
CA ARG A 12 -20.70 -39.14 -9.77
C ARG A 12 -19.50 -38.22 -9.99
N SER A 13 -18.31 -38.77 -10.22
CA SER A 13 -17.11 -37.97 -10.50
C SER A 13 -17.21 -37.27 -11.86
N GLY A 14 -17.72 -37.96 -12.89
CA GLY A 14 -17.92 -37.38 -14.21
C GLY A 14 -18.95 -36.26 -14.20
N THR A 15 -20.12 -36.48 -13.59
CA THR A 15 -21.16 -35.44 -13.48
C THR A 15 -20.72 -34.23 -12.64
N LEU A 16 -19.94 -34.44 -11.57
CA LEU A 16 -19.36 -33.33 -10.80
C LEU A 16 -18.31 -32.54 -11.58
N GLN A 17 -17.51 -33.22 -12.42
CA GLN A 17 -16.52 -32.59 -13.26
C GLN A 17 -17.16 -31.75 -14.38
N GLU A 18 -18.20 -32.28 -15.04
CA GLU A 18 -18.97 -31.54 -16.05
C GLU A 18 -19.66 -30.30 -15.46
N ASN A 19 -20.26 -30.43 -14.27
CA ASN A 19 -20.89 -29.30 -13.58
C ASN A 19 -19.87 -28.22 -13.17
N ARG A 20 -18.68 -28.62 -12.71
CA ARG A 20 -17.59 -27.70 -12.37
C ARG A 20 -17.07 -26.97 -13.60
N GLN A 21 -16.92 -27.67 -14.72
CA GLN A 21 -16.45 -27.10 -15.97
C GLN A 21 -17.48 -26.10 -16.53
N SER A 22 -18.76 -26.46 -16.54
CA SER A 22 -19.86 -25.57 -16.95
C SER A 22 -19.97 -24.32 -16.07
N ALA A 23 -19.87 -24.47 -14.75
CA ALA A 23 -19.86 -23.33 -13.82
C ALA A 23 -18.64 -22.41 -14.02
N SER A 24 -17.46 -23.01 -14.27
CA SER A 24 -16.25 -22.27 -14.60
C SER A 24 -16.42 -21.44 -15.87
N GLU A 25 -16.96 -22.03 -16.93
CA GLU A 25 -17.20 -21.34 -18.20
C GLU A 25 -18.22 -20.20 -18.08
N ALA A 26 -19.31 -20.42 -17.34
CA ALA A 26 -20.31 -19.38 -17.10
C ALA A 26 -19.72 -18.17 -16.36
N ASN A 27 -18.94 -18.42 -15.30
CA ASN A 27 -18.30 -17.37 -14.52
C ASN A 27 -17.19 -16.65 -15.32
N LEU A 28 -16.42 -17.38 -16.12
CA LEU A 28 -15.41 -16.80 -17.01
C LEU A 28 -16.07 -15.84 -18.02
N PHE A 29 -17.14 -16.28 -18.67
CA PHE A 29 -17.84 -15.47 -19.66
C PHE A 29 -18.47 -14.22 -19.05
N GLN A 30 -19.09 -14.35 -17.86
CA GLN A 30 -19.62 -13.20 -17.13
C GLN A 30 -18.52 -12.23 -16.71
N GLY A 31 -17.38 -12.74 -16.24
CA GLY A 31 -16.21 -11.93 -15.88
C GLY A 31 -15.69 -11.12 -17.06
N ILE A 32 -15.50 -11.77 -18.21
CA ILE A 32 -15.04 -11.12 -19.45
C ILE A 32 -16.07 -10.08 -19.92
N ALA A 33 -17.36 -10.40 -19.93
CA ALA A 33 -18.40 -9.45 -20.33
C ALA A 33 -18.44 -8.20 -19.43
N CYS A 34 -18.17 -8.36 -18.13
CA CYS A 34 -18.04 -7.22 -17.21
C CYS A 34 -16.81 -6.36 -17.54
N LEU A 35 -15.67 -6.98 -17.89
CA LEU A 35 -14.46 -6.24 -18.31
C LEU A 35 -14.67 -5.49 -19.62
N GLU A 36 -15.32 -6.11 -20.61
CA GLU A 36 -15.64 -5.44 -21.87
C GLU A 36 -16.52 -4.22 -21.65
N LYS A 37 -17.53 -4.34 -20.77
CA LYS A 37 -18.38 -3.22 -20.41
C LYS A 37 -17.63 -2.13 -19.64
N PHE A 38 -16.78 -2.52 -18.68
CA PHE A 38 -15.92 -1.59 -17.95
C PHE A 38 -15.02 -0.78 -18.90
N GLN A 39 -14.47 -1.42 -19.94
CA GLN A 39 -13.68 -0.76 -20.97
C GLN A 39 -14.52 0.16 -21.87
N GLN A 40 -15.73 -0.26 -22.27
CA GLN A 40 -16.65 0.56 -23.05
C GLN A 40 -17.09 1.83 -22.29
N ASP A 41 -17.24 1.73 -20.98
CA ASP A 41 -17.60 2.83 -20.08
C ASP A 41 -16.37 3.70 -19.69
N GLY A 42 -15.22 3.51 -20.36
CA GLY A 42 -14.03 4.33 -20.17
C GLY A 42 -13.35 4.14 -18.80
N PHE A 43 -13.46 2.95 -18.22
CA PHE A 43 -12.86 2.57 -16.93
C PHE A 43 -13.42 3.32 -15.70
N GLY A 44 -14.60 3.95 -15.83
CA GLY A 44 -15.20 4.77 -14.75
C GLY A 44 -15.93 3.99 -13.64
N ASP A 45 -16.44 2.79 -13.93
CA ASP A 45 -17.29 2.03 -13.00
C ASP A 45 -16.51 0.94 -12.25
N LEU A 46 -16.01 1.27 -11.06
CA LEU A 46 -15.25 0.36 -10.21
C LEU A 46 -16.07 -0.85 -9.71
N ASP A 47 -17.39 -0.77 -9.70
CA ASP A 47 -18.23 -1.89 -9.25
C ASP A 47 -18.31 -2.97 -10.33
N LEU A 48 -18.29 -2.60 -11.61
CA LEU A 48 -18.13 -3.54 -12.73
C LEU A 48 -16.78 -4.27 -12.67
N LEU A 49 -15.69 -3.56 -12.35
CA LEU A 49 -14.37 -4.15 -12.18
C LEU A 49 -14.35 -5.17 -11.03
N LYS A 50 -14.90 -4.82 -9.86
CA LYS A 50 -15.01 -5.74 -8.72
C LYS A 50 -15.85 -6.97 -9.06
N LEU A 51 -16.95 -6.78 -9.78
CA LEU A 51 -17.80 -7.87 -10.23
C LEU A 51 -17.04 -8.80 -11.19
N ALA A 52 -16.31 -8.25 -12.15
CA ALA A 52 -15.46 -9.00 -13.06
C ALA A 52 -14.44 -9.87 -12.30
N CYS A 53 -13.67 -9.26 -11.39
CA CYS A 53 -12.68 -9.98 -10.59
C CYS A 53 -13.32 -11.11 -9.77
N ARG A 54 -14.48 -10.84 -9.14
CA ARG A 54 -15.20 -11.87 -8.37
C ARG A 54 -15.59 -13.06 -9.24
N GLN A 55 -16.11 -12.81 -10.44
CA GLN A 55 -16.51 -13.86 -11.36
C GLN A 55 -15.31 -14.66 -11.87
N LEU A 56 -14.22 -14.00 -12.23
CA LEU A 56 -12.98 -14.67 -12.67
C LEU A 56 -12.36 -15.52 -11.56
N ILE A 57 -12.36 -15.03 -10.31
CA ILE A 57 -11.89 -15.82 -9.14
C ILE A 57 -12.80 -17.04 -8.92
N GLN A 58 -14.12 -16.91 -9.09
CA GLN A 58 -15.03 -18.04 -8.98
C GLN A 58 -14.81 -19.07 -10.10
N ALA A 59 -14.51 -18.62 -11.33
CA ALA A 59 -14.14 -19.51 -12.44
C ALA A 59 -12.86 -20.28 -12.12
N MET A 60 -11.81 -19.58 -11.67
CA MET A 60 -10.54 -20.18 -11.25
C MET A 60 -10.71 -21.23 -10.15
N LYS A 61 -11.55 -20.95 -9.15
CA LYS A 61 -11.87 -21.91 -8.06
C LYS A 61 -12.66 -23.13 -8.54
N ALA A 62 -13.51 -22.96 -9.56
CA ALA A 62 -14.31 -24.04 -10.12
C ALA A 62 -13.48 -25.00 -10.98
N ASN A 63 -12.47 -24.49 -11.70
CA ASN A 63 -11.57 -25.29 -12.52
C ASN A 63 -10.13 -24.74 -12.49
N SER A 64 -9.28 -25.30 -11.61
CA SER A 64 -7.89 -24.86 -11.44
C SER A 64 -6.94 -25.29 -12.56
N LEU A 65 -7.40 -26.12 -13.51
CA LEU A 65 -6.62 -26.56 -14.67
C LEU A 65 -6.85 -25.65 -15.90
N ASP A 66 -7.73 -24.66 -15.79
CA ASP A 66 -7.98 -23.67 -16.84
C ASP A 66 -7.19 -22.40 -16.53
N ASP A 67 -6.31 -22.01 -17.44
CA ASP A 67 -5.43 -20.85 -17.31
C ASP A 67 -6.11 -19.53 -17.71
N ARG A 68 -7.24 -19.60 -18.43
CA ARG A 68 -7.96 -18.41 -18.95
C ARG A 68 -8.40 -17.43 -17.85
N PRO A 69 -8.97 -17.86 -16.71
CA PRO A 69 -9.31 -16.94 -15.62
C PRO A 69 -8.08 -16.25 -15.02
N CYS A 70 -6.96 -16.97 -14.88
CA CYS A 70 -5.70 -16.40 -14.38
C CYS A 70 -5.15 -15.36 -15.36
N LEU A 71 -5.17 -15.65 -16.67
CA LEU A 71 -4.77 -14.70 -17.72
C LEU A 71 -5.66 -13.45 -17.72
N ALA A 72 -6.98 -13.62 -17.58
CA ALA A 72 -7.93 -12.50 -17.52
C ALA A 72 -7.70 -11.63 -16.27
N LEU A 73 -7.42 -12.24 -15.12
CA LEU A 73 -7.06 -11.51 -13.89
C LEU A 73 -5.73 -10.78 -14.06
N ALA A 74 -4.69 -11.43 -14.58
CA ALA A 74 -3.39 -10.81 -14.84
C ALA A 74 -3.54 -9.56 -15.75
N TYR A 75 -4.32 -9.67 -16.83
CA TYR A 75 -4.63 -8.54 -17.70
C TYR A 75 -5.45 -7.45 -16.98
N THR A 76 -6.41 -7.82 -16.15
CA THR A 76 -7.22 -6.87 -15.38
C THR A 76 -6.36 -6.05 -14.42
N PHE A 77 -5.47 -6.70 -13.67
CA PHE A 77 -4.54 -6.03 -12.76
C PHE A 77 -3.50 -5.19 -13.52
N LEU A 78 -3.10 -5.63 -14.72
CA LEU A 78 -2.25 -4.84 -15.60
C LEU A 78 -2.90 -3.52 -16.02
N LEU A 79 -4.22 -3.53 -16.32
CA LEU A 79 -4.96 -2.32 -16.71
C LEU A 79 -5.07 -1.28 -15.59
N ILE A 80 -5.04 -1.71 -14.33
CA ILE A 80 -5.08 -0.81 -13.16
C ILE A 80 -3.69 -0.57 -12.56
N GLU A 81 -2.63 -0.90 -13.31
CA GLU A 81 -1.22 -0.68 -12.97
C GLU A 81 -0.75 -1.40 -11.69
N ASP A 82 -1.48 -2.43 -11.23
CA ASP A 82 -1.05 -3.31 -10.14
C ASP A 82 -0.19 -4.45 -10.71
N TYR A 83 1.07 -4.11 -11.04
CA TYR A 83 2.00 -5.04 -11.69
C TYR A 83 2.49 -6.19 -10.80
N GLU A 84 2.34 -6.07 -9.49
CA GLU A 84 2.71 -7.12 -8.54
C GLU A 84 1.65 -8.23 -8.58
N THR A 85 0.39 -7.86 -8.32
CA THR A 85 -0.75 -8.79 -8.37
C THR A 85 -0.93 -9.38 -9.78
N ALA A 86 -0.76 -8.57 -10.83
CA ALA A 86 -0.77 -9.08 -12.21
C ALA A 86 0.29 -10.17 -12.45
N GLY A 87 1.47 -10.01 -11.83
CA GLY A 87 2.59 -10.96 -11.92
C GLY A 87 2.30 -12.28 -11.22
N GLU A 88 1.63 -12.24 -10.07
CA GLU A 88 1.20 -13.45 -9.35
C GLU A 88 0.25 -14.30 -10.20
N TYR A 89 -0.80 -13.68 -10.75
CA TYR A 89 -1.76 -14.39 -11.59
C TYR A 89 -1.15 -14.89 -12.91
N LEU A 90 -0.21 -14.14 -13.50
CA LEU A 90 0.54 -14.61 -14.67
C LEU A 90 1.47 -15.79 -14.31
N GLY A 91 2.03 -15.80 -13.11
CA GLY A 91 2.79 -16.94 -12.57
C GLY A 91 1.93 -18.20 -12.50
N LEU A 92 0.74 -18.09 -11.90
CA LEU A 92 -0.23 -19.18 -11.82
C LEU A 92 -0.65 -19.69 -13.21
N ALA A 93 -0.91 -18.79 -14.16
CA ALA A 93 -1.26 -19.19 -15.53
C ALA A 93 -0.12 -19.98 -16.22
N ARG A 94 1.14 -19.62 -15.97
CA ARG A 94 2.33 -20.32 -16.52
C ARG A 94 2.58 -21.68 -15.89
N GLU A 95 2.17 -21.90 -14.65
CA GLU A 95 2.22 -23.21 -14.00
C GLU A 95 1.22 -24.18 -14.63
N ILE A 96 0.06 -23.68 -15.07
CA ILE A 96 -0.98 -24.47 -15.73
C ILE A 96 -0.59 -24.78 -17.18
N ASP A 97 -0.27 -23.78 -18.00
CA ASP A 97 0.20 -23.96 -19.38
C ASP A 97 1.37 -23.02 -19.73
N ARG A 98 2.59 -23.58 -19.67
CA ARG A 98 3.82 -22.86 -19.97
C ARG A 98 3.92 -22.41 -21.44
N ASN A 99 3.23 -23.08 -22.36
CA ASN A 99 3.37 -22.84 -23.80
C ASN A 99 2.27 -21.92 -24.37
N ASN A 100 1.36 -21.42 -23.53
CA ASN A 100 0.32 -20.50 -23.99
C ASN A 100 0.96 -19.19 -24.53
N PRO A 101 0.69 -18.78 -25.79
CA PRO A 101 1.25 -17.56 -26.36
C PRO A 101 0.87 -16.28 -25.61
N LEU A 102 -0.28 -16.28 -24.92
CA LEU A 102 -0.72 -15.14 -24.11
C LEU A 102 0.15 -14.94 -22.86
N ASN A 103 0.72 -16.01 -22.30
CA ASN A 103 1.65 -15.92 -21.17
C ASN A 103 2.97 -15.21 -21.54
N ALA A 104 3.41 -15.40 -22.79
CA ALA A 104 4.57 -14.70 -23.35
C ALA A 104 4.22 -13.25 -23.65
N ALA A 105 3.11 -13.00 -24.36
CA ALA A 105 2.68 -11.65 -24.72
C ALA A 105 2.46 -10.75 -23.50
N LEU A 106 1.68 -11.19 -22.50
CA LEU A 106 1.47 -10.43 -21.26
C LEU A 106 2.77 -10.26 -20.47
N GLY A 107 3.65 -11.26 -20.47
CA GLY A 107 4.95 -11.18 -19.82
C GLY A 107 5.87 -10.15 -20.46
N GLU A 108 5.88 -10.07 -21.79
CA GLU A 108 6.62 -9.06 -22.55
C GLU A 108 6.03 -7.67 -22.32
N THR A 109 4.71 -7.51 -22.39
CA THR A 109 4.03 -6.24 -22.09
C THR A 109 4.32 -5.77 -20.66
N MET A 110 4.26 -6.66 -19.66
CA MET A 110 4.63 -6.33 -18.29
C MET A 110 6.11 -5.96 -18.15
N ALA A 111 7.01 -6.67 -18.85
CA ALA A 111 8.43 -6.36 -18.83
C ALA A 111 8.73 -5.03 -19.54
N GLU A 112 8.00 -4.69 -20.60
CA GLU A 112 8.07 -3.42 -21.31
C GLU A 112 7.54 -2.28 -20.44
N LEU A 113 6.38 -2.45 -19.80
CA LEU A 113 5.82 -1.49 -18.84
C LEU A 113 6.72 -1.28 -17.61
N LYS A 114 7.42 -2.33 -17.14
CA LYS A 114 8.43 -2.22 -16.08
C LYS A 114 9.78 -1.66 -16.56
N ARG A 115 10.07 -1.70 -17.87
CA ARG A 115 11.31 -1.20 -18.49
C ARG A 115 11.17 0.22 -19.02
N LEU A 116 9.95 0.67 -19.33
CA LEU A 116 9.66 2.08 -19.40
C LEU A 116 10.18 2.68 -18.10
N PRO A 117 11.13 3.63 -18.16
CA PRO A 117 11.77 4.17 -16.98
C PRO A 117 10.72 4.95 -16.23
N ASP A 118 10.01 4.30 -15.29
CA ASP A 118 9.03 4.88 -14.36
C ASP A 118 8.46 6.18 -14.95
N GLU A 119 7.77 6.11 -16.09
CA GLU A 119 7.20 7.32 -16.73
C GLU A 119 5.94 7.77 -15.98
N THR A 120 5.53 6.99 -14.98
CA THR A 120 4.78 7.40 -13.80
C THR A 120 5.64 8.04 -12.70
N GLU A 121 6.90 8.42 -12.96
CA GLU A 121 7.36 9.76 -12.64
C GLU A 121 6.50 10.71 -13.50
N GLN A 122 5.25 10.92 -13.07
CA GLN A 122 4.49 12.09 -13.47
C GLN A 122 5.29 13.28 -12.93
N LYS A 123 6.28 13.69 -13.72
CA LYS A 123 7.16 14.83 -13.45
C LYS A 123 6.24 16.02 -13.35
N ILE A 124 5.90 16.37 -12.12
CA ILE A 124 5.42 17.69 -11.79
C ILE A 124 6.46 18.63 -12.41
N PRO A 125 6.09 19.44 -13.41
CA PRO A 125 7.08 20.19 -14.17
C PRO A 125 7.87 21.04 -13.19
N VAL A 126 9.19 20.85 -13.12
CA VAL A 126 10.04 21.71 -12.28
C VAL A 126 10.07 23.07 -12.94
N LEU A 127 9.61 24.09 -12.23
CA LEU A 127 9.61 25.45 -12.75
C LEU A 127 11.04 25.98 -12.82
N ALA A 128 11.43 26.49 -13.99
CA ALA A 128 12.69 27.20 -14.14
C ALA A 128 12.63 28.53 -13.37
N GLU A 129 13.71 28.88 -12.67
CA GLU A 129 13.83 30.19 -12.03
C GLU A 129 13.86 31.29 -13.10
N ILE A 130 13.13 32.38 -12.89
CA ILE A 130 13.23 33.55 -13.75
C ILE A 130 14.66 34.12 -13.60
N PRO A 131 15.44 34.26 -14.68
CA PRO A 131 16.74 34.89 -14.60
C PRO A 131 16.59 36.30 -14.05
N SER A 132 17.38 36.64 -13.03
CA SER A 132 17.52 38.01 -12.51
C SER A 132 18.26 38.89 -13.52
N THR A 133 17.69 39.07 -14.71
CA THR A 133 18.22 39.97 -15.74
C THR A 133 17.55 41.33 -15.59
N GLY A 134 18.39 42.35 -15.43
CA GLY A 134 18.03 43.69 -14.99
C GLY A 134 17.00 44.40 -15.86
N GLU A 135 16.25 45.28 -15.20
CA GLU A 135 15.44 46.47 -15.57
C GLU A 135 15.24 46.86 -17.05
N ALA A 136 15.23 45.92 -18.00
CA ALA A 136 14.56 46.10 -19.27
C ALA A 136 13.07 45.89 -19.01
N ALA A 137 12.23 46.84 -19.43
CA ALA A 137 10.79 46.92 -19.16
C ALA A 137 10.12 45.55 -19.15
N LEU A 138 9.96 44.98 -17.95
CA LEU A 138 9.22 43.75 -17.74
C LEU A 138 7.75 44.07 -18.00
N ASP A 139 7.14 43.31 -18.89
CA ASP A 139 5.69 43.34 -19.09
C ASP A 139 5.05 42.58 -17.92
N TYR A 140 4.64 43.31 -16.89
CA TYR A 140 4.09 42.74 -15.66
C TYR A 140 2.75 42.03 -15.91
N ASP A 141 1.97 42.47 -16.90
CA ASP A 141 0.70 41.83 -17.27
C ASP A 141 0.97 40.46 -17.90
N ALA A 142 1.92 40.38 -18.85
CA ALA A 142 2.32 39.11 -19.44
C ALA A 142 2.92 38.14 -18.40
N LEU A 143 3.70 38.67 -17.44
CA LEU A 143 4.24 37.88 -16.35
C LEU A 143 3.15 37.37 -15.40
N TYR A 144 2.13 38.19 -15.10
CA TYR A 144 0.97 37.77 -14.31
C TYR A 144 0.27 36.57 -14.97
N ASP A 145 -0.02 36.66 -16.27
CA ASP A 145 -0.68 35.59 -17.03
C ASP A 145 0.16 34.29 -17.04
N GLU A 146 1.49 34.41 -17.17
CA GLU A 146 2.40 33.26 -17.12
C GLU A 146 2.39 32.59 -15.75
N VAL A 147 2.46 33.38 -14.67
CA VAL A 147 2.39 32.86 -13.29
C VAL A 147 1.04 32.22 -13.01
N GLU A 148 -0.04 32.83 -13.47
CA GLU A 148 -1.38 32.28 -13.33
C GLU A 148 -1.51 30.93 -14.05
N ALA A 149 -1.09 30.86 -15.31
CA ALA A 149 -1.11 29.64 -16.09
C ALA A 149 -0.24 28.54 -15.46
N SER A 150 0.91 28.92 -14.90
CA SER A 150 1.78 28.03 -14.14
C SER A 150 1.08 27.46 -12.91
N ILE A 151 0.46 28.30 -12.07
CA ILE A 151 -0.29 27.85 -10.88
C ILE A 151 -1.40 26.89 -11.27
N VAL A 152 -2.22 27.25 -12.27
CA VAL A 152 -3.34 26.42 -12.72
C VAL A 152 -2.85 25.06 -13.23
N LYS A 153 -1.78 25.04 -14.04
CA LYS A 153 -1.18 23.81 -14.55
C LYS A 153 -0.69 22.90 -13.43
N GLN A 154 0.00 23.47 -12.44
CA GLN A 154 0.56 22.73 -11.30
C GLN A 154 -0.54 22.18 -10.39
N VAL A 155 -1.56 22.98 -10.07
CA VAL A 155 -2.72 22.55 -9.28
C VAL A 155 -3.47 21.44 -10.02
N HIS A 156 -3.69 21.57 -11.33
CA HIS A 156 -4.36 20.53 -12.11
C HIS A 156 -3.57 19.22 -12.14
N ALA A 157 -2.25 19.28 -12.36
CA ALA A 157 -1.39 18.10 -12.32
C ALA A 157 -1.43 17.40 -10.96
N LEU A 158 -1.45 18.17 -9.87
CA LEU A 158 -1.60 17.66 -8.50
C LEU A 158 -2.96 17.00 -8.25
N MET A 159 -4.05 17.56 -8.79
CA MET A 159 -5.40 17.00 -8.61
C MET A 159 -5.61 15.67 -9.34
N GLN A 160 -4.77 15.37 -10.34
CA GLN A 160 -4.75 14.07 -11.01
C GLN A 160 -3.96 13.01 -10.24
N GLN A 161 -3.14 13.42 -9.26
CA GLN A 161 -2.42 12.48 -8.41
C GLN A 161 -3.36 11.85 -7.37
N PRO A 162 -3.14 10.58 -7.01
CA PRO A 162 -3.77 10.04 -5.82
C PRO A 162 -3.30 10.82 -4.57
N PRO A 163 -4.14 10.93 -3.54
CA PRO A 163 -3.73 11.57 -2.29
C PRO A 163 -2.55 10.79 -1.66
N PRO A 164 -1.56 11.49 -1.08
CA PRO A 164 -0.43 10.83 -0.44
C PRO A 164 -0.93 9.99 0.74
N LYS A 165 -0.42 8.76 0.84
CA LYS A 165 -0.73 7.84 1.94
C LYS A 165 0.54 7.54 2.74
N PRO A 166 0.48 7.52 4.07
CA PRO A 166 1.60 7.03 4.89
C PRO A 166 1.96 5.59 4.53
N SER A 167 3.24 5.23 4.62
CA SER A 167 3.70 3.87 4.33
C SER A 167 4.90 3.48 5.17
N LEU A 168 4.99 2.19 5.49
CA LEU A 168 6.19 1.57 6.07
C LEU A 168 7.19 1.08 5.01
N ASN A 169 6.80 1.03 3.74
CA ASN A 169 7.66 0.56 2.67
C ASN A 169 8.72 1.63 2.33
N PRO A 170 10.03 1.37 2.52
CA PRO A 170 11.08 2.35 2.29
C PRO A 170 11.11 2.92 0.86
N THR A 171 10.68 2.14 -0.14
CA THR A 171 10.63 2.59 -1.53
C THR A 171 9.52 3.63 -1.71
N GLN A 172 8.33 3.38 -1.16
CA GLN A 172 7.20 4.31 -1.24
C GLN A 172 7.46 5.58 -0.44
N VAL A 173 8.10 5.47 0.73
CA VAL A 173 8.50 6.65 1.53
C VAL A 173 9.48 7.53 0.75
N LYS A 174 10.50 6.94 0.10
CA LYS A 174 11.42 7.70 -0.77
C LYS A 174 10.73 8.39 -1.93
N GLN A 175 9.73 7.75 -2.54
CA GLN A 175 8.93 8.37 -3.60
C GLN A 175 8.13 9.57 -3.06
N LEU A 176 7.50 9.42 -1.89
CA LEU A 176 6.80 10.53 -1.21
C LEU A 176 7.75 11.68 -0.87
N GLU A 177 8.94 11.39 -0.35
CA GLU A 177 9.98 12.40 -0.05
C GLU A 177 10.40 13.14 -1.31
N HIS A 178 10.62 12.41 -2.40
CA HIS A 178 11.01 12.99 -3.67
C HIS A 178 9.93 13.93 -4.24
N LEU A 179 8.68 13.46 -4.27
CA LEU A 179 7.53 14.26 -4.72
C LEU A 179 7.33 15.49 -3.83
N TYR A 180 7.41 15.33 -2.51
CA TYR A 180 7.31 16.46 -1.57
C TYR A 180 8.39 17.51 -1.83
N GLN A 181 9.64 17.09 -2.05
CA GLN A 181 10.74 18.00 -2.35
C GLN A 181 10.53 18.73 -3.69
N GLN A 182 10.06 18.03 -4.73
CA GLN A 182 9.71 18.64 -6.01
C GLN A 182 8.61 19.70 -5.83
N LEU A 183 7.57 19.38 -5.08
CA LEU A 183 6.47 20.30 -4.79
C LEU A 183 6.93 21.52 -4.00
N GLN A 184 7.81 21.35 -3.02
CA GLN A 184 8.38 22.47 -2.26
C GLN A 184 9.18 23.40 -3.18
N ASN A 185 10.02 22.85 -4.05
CA ASN A 185 10.81 23.64 -5.00
C ASN A 185 9.91 24.43 -5.94
N ASN A 186 8.84 23.81 -6.45
CA ASN A 186 7.87 24.46 -7.31
C ASN A 186 7.09 25.56 -6.58
N HIS A 187 6.65 25.32 -5.34
CA HIS A 187 6.01 26.35 -4.52
C HIS A 187 6.93 27.54 -4.30
N GLN A 188 8.19 27.31 -3.94
CA GLN A 188 9.18 28.38 -3.78
C GLN A 188 9.39 29.16 -5.08
N ALA A 189 9.47 28.48 -6.22
CA ALA A 189 9.59 29.13 -7.52
C ALA A 189 8.38 30.03 -7.79
N ILE A 190 7.16 29.51 -7.65
CA ILE A 190 5.92 30.27 -7.84
C ILE A 190 5.87 31.47 -6.89
N CYS A 191 6.19 31.29 -5.60
CA CYS A 191 6.21 32.39 -4.63
C CYS A 191 7.20 33.50 -5.02
N ARG A 192 8.36 33.16 -5.56
CA ARG A 192 9.31 34.15 -6.09
C ARG A 192 8.74 34.89 -7.30
N GLN A 193 8.08 34.18 -8.22
CA GLN A 193 7.45 34.82 -9.38
C GLN A 193 6.31 35.76 -8.97
N ILE A 194 5.44 35.31 -8.05
CA ILE A 194 4.40 36.15 -7.45
C ILE A 194 5.02 37.40 -6.82
N ALA A 195 6.11 37.28 -6.07
CA ALA A 195 6.77 38.43 -5.44
C ALA A 195 7.37 39.44 -6.43
N VAL A 196 7.66 39.03 -7.66
CA VAL A 196 8.07 39.95 -8.74
C VAL A 196 6.86 40.71 -9.28
N VAL A 197 5.74 40.01 -9.51
CA VAL A 197 4.47 40.59 -10.00
C VAL A 197 3.86 41.55 -8.98
N ASP A 198 3.93 41.21 -7.69
CA ASP A 198 3.42 41.98 -6.54
C ASP A 198 4.07 43.37 -6.37
N ARG A 199 5.09 43.69 -7.18
CA ARG A 199 5.70 45.04 -7.21
C ARG A 199 4.80 46.07 -7.88
N GLU A 200 4.00 45.67 -8.86
CA GLU A 200 3.19 46.57 -9.69
C GLU A 200 1.71 46.15 -9.78
N ILE A 201 1.41 44.84 -9.65
CA ILE A 201 0.06 44.29 -9.80
C ILE A 201 -0.39 43.61 -8.49
N ASP A 202 -1.66 43.78 -8.11
CA ASP A 202 -2.24 43.05 -6.99
C ASP A 202 -2.30 41.54 -7.28
N VAL A 203 -1.62 40.74 -6.46
CA VAL A 203 -1.52 39.28 -6.61
C VAL A 203 -2.50 38.51 -5.73
N SER A 204 -3.49 39.16 -5.13
CA SER A 204 -4.46 38.51 -4.23
C SER A 204 -5.15 37.31 -4.88
N GLU A 205 -5.51 37.39 -6.16
CA GLU A 205 -6.12 36.27 -6.90
C GLU A 205 -5.14 35.11 -7.13
N LEU A 206 -3.88 35.39 -7.48
CA LEU A 206 -2.84 34.36 -7.62
C LEU A 206 -2.62 33.61 -6.30
N ARG A 207 -2.61 34.33 -5.17
CA ARG A 207 -2.49 33.72 -3.84
C ARG A 207 -3.69 32.82 -3.51
N VAL A 208 -4.90 33.22 -3.88
CA VAL A 208 -6.09 32.38 -3.73
C VAL A 208 -5.99 31.12 -4.58
N LYS A 209 -5.54 31.24 -5.84
CA LYS A 209 -5.33 30.11 -6.76
C LYS A 209 -4.22 29.16 -6.30
N LEU A 210 -3.25 29.63 -5.52
CA LEU A 210 -2.16 28.82 -4.98
C LEU A 210 -2.56 27.96 -3.76
N LYS A 211 -3.62 28.32 -3.01
CA LYS A 211 -4.04 27.61 -1.79
C LYS A 211 -4.22 26.08 -1.95
N PRO A 212 -4.82 25.56 -3.04
CA PRO A 212 -4.93 24.11 -3.22
C PRO A 212 -3.56 23.41 -3.31
N PHE A 213 -2.55 24.07 -3.89
CA PHE A 213 -1.18 23.57 -3.94
C PHE A 213 -0.58 23.48 -2.53
N GLU A 214 -0.75 24.53 -1.72
CA GLU A 214 -0.28 24.58 -0.33
C GLU A 214 -0.96 23.51 0.55
N ALA A 215 -2.27 23.31 0.36
CA ALA A 215 -3.00 22.25 1.04
C ALA A 215 -2.49 20.85 0.64
N SER A 216 -2.11 20.65 -0.63
CA SER A 216 -1.46 19.42 -1.07
C SER A 216 -0.09 19.23 -0.42
N LEU A 217 0.76 20.26 -0.39
CA LEU A 217 2.04 20.22 0.31
C LEU A 217 1.90 19.78 1.77
N GLN A 218 0.95 20.36 2.51
CA GLN A 218 0.69 19.98 3.90
C GLN A 218 0.23 18.52 4.04
N ARG A 219 -0.51 17.99 3.06
CA ARG A 219 -0.92 16.57 3.06
C ARG A 219 0.27 15.63 2.86
N TYR A 220 1.20 15.98 1.96
CA TYR A 220 2.43 15.21 1.76
C TYR A 220 3.31 15.24 3.02
N GLU A 221 3.48 16.40 3.64
CA GLU A 221 4.23 16.54 4.89
C GLU A 221 3.64 15.69 6.01
N LYS A 222 2.31 15.73 6.20
CA LYS A 222 1.63 14.86 7.18
C LYS A 222 1.81 13.38 6.89
N ALA A 223 1.73 12.97 5.63
CA ALA A 223 1.93 11.58 5.24
C ALA A 223 3.36 11.10 5.53
N LEU A 224 4.36 11.95 5.31
CA LEU A 224 5.77 11.67 5.64
C LEU A 224 5.98 11.54 7.15
N LEU A 225 5.47 12.50 7.94
CA LEU A 225 5.55 12.45 9.40
C LEU A 225 4.88 11.19 9.96
N ALA A 226 3.70 10.83 9.45
CA ALA A 226 3.03 9.59 9.83
C ALA A 226 3.84 8.34 9.45
N SER A 227 4.52 8.36 8.29
CA SER A 227 5.40 7.26 7.87
C SER A 227 6.60 7.10 8.81
N GLU A 228 7.18 8.21 9.28
CA GLU A 228 8.25 8.21 10.28
C GLU A 228 7.76 7.67 11.63
N GLN A 229 6.58 8.09 12.09
CA GLN A 229 5.96 7.59 13.31
C GLN A 229 5.73 6.08 13.27
N LEU A 230 5.15 5.57 12.17
CA LEU A 230 4.96 4.14 11.95
C LEU A 230 6.30 3.39 12.00
N LYS A 231 7.35 3.96 11.39
CA LYS A 231 8.69 3.36 11.40
C LYS A 231 9.29 3.34 12.81
N SER A 232 9.12 4.40 13.60
CA SER A 232 9.57 4.44 15.01
C SER A 232 8.86 3.37 15.82
N LEU A 233 7.54 3.34 15.74
CA LEU A 233 6.71 2.37 16.47
C LEU A 233 7.09 0.93 16.11
N ARG A 234 7.31 0.64 14.84
CA ARG A 234 7.81 -0.68 14.41
C ARG A 234 9.14 -1.04 15.10
N ASN A 235 10.11 -0.12 15.10
CA ASN A 235 11.40 -0.38 15.73
C ASN A 235 11.28 -0.56 17.25
N GLU A 236 10.38 0.19 17.89
CA GLU A 236 10.09 0.07 19.32
C GLU A 236 9.48 -1.30 19.64
N LEU A 237 8.49 -1.76 18.87
CA LEU A 237 7.90 -3.09 19.01
C LEU A 237 8.93 -4.21 18.77
N ASP A 238 9.79 -4.08 17.74
CA ASP A 238 10.85 -5.04 17.47
C ASP A 238 11.86 -5.11 18.63
N GLN A 239 12.18 -3.98 19.26
CA GLN A 239 13.03 -3.94 20.46
C GLN A 239 12.32 -4.56 21.67
N GLU A 240 11.01 -4.35 21.80
CA GLU A 240 10.24 -4.92 22.90
C GLU A 240 10.19 -6.45 22.82
N LEU A 241 10.01 -7.01 21.62
CA LEU A 241 10.11 -8.45 21.40
C LEU A 241 11.45 -9.02 21.87
N GLN A 242 12.56 -8.33 21.60
CA GLN A 242 13.89 -8.77 22.06
C GLN A 242 14.01 -8.73 23.58
N LYS A 243 13.42 -7.74 24.26
CA LYS A 243 13.41 -7.67 25.73
C LYS A 243 12.56 -8.79 26.33
N ILE A 244 11.40 -9.08 25.74
CA ILE A 244 10.53 -10.18 26.17
C ILE A 244 11.27 -11.51 26.04
N GLU A 245 11.92 -11.75 24.90
CA GLU A 245 12.71 -12.97 24.70
C GLU A 245 13.82 -13.13 25.76
N GLN A 246 14.54 -12.06 26.08
CA GLN A 246 15.57 -12.07 27.14
C GLN A 246 14.98 -12.31 28.53
N ALA A 247 13.83 -11.71 28.84
CA ALA A 247 13.14 -11.92 30.10
C ALA A 247 12.65 -13.37 30.24
N SER A 248 12.10 -13.96 29.17
CA SER A 248 11.64 -15.35 29.17
C SER A 248 12.80 -16.32 29.39
N GLN A 249 13.93 -16.11 28.70
CA GLN A 249 15.14 -16.92 28.92
C GLN A 249 15.66 -16.80 30.35
N THR A 250 15.57 -15.60 30.94
CA THR A 250 15.99 -15.36 32.33
C THR A 250 15.06 -16.05 33.33
N ALA A 251 13.74 -16.01 33.10
CA ALA A 251 12.74 -16.71 33.92
C ALA A 251 12.95 -18.23 33.89
N ASP A 252 13.16 -18.80 32.70
CA ASP A 252 13.44 -20.24 32.54
C ASP A 252 14.70 -20.68 33.30
N ALA A 253 15.76 -19.86 33.25
CA ALA A 253 17.04 -20.13 33.88
C ALA A 253 17.12 -19.72 35.37
N ALA A 254 16.09 -19.07 35.92
CA ALA A 254 16.11 -18.55 37.28
C ALA A 254 16.29 -19.68 38.31
N THR A 255 17.28 -19.53 39.18
CA THR A 255 17.59 -20.49 40.26
C THR A 255 17.55 -19.88 41.65
N ASP A 256 17.59 -18.54 41.75
CA ASP A 256 17.47 -17.80 43.00
C ASP A 256 16.06 -17.22 43.13
N PRO A 257 15.33 -17.48 44.24
CA PRO A 257 14.07 -16.80 44.53
C PRO A 257 14.16 -15.26 44.50
N GLY A 258 15.36 -14.69 44.69
CA GLY A 258 15.61 -13.25 44.56
C GLY A 258 15.47 -12.69 43.13
N ASP A 259 15.48 -13.55 42.10
CA ASP A 259 15.32 -13.13 40.70
C ASP A 259 13.86 -12.80 40.35
N ILE A 260 12.89 -13.42 41.03
CA ILE A 260 11.46 -13.29 40.74
C ILE A 260 10.96 -11.85 40.82
N PRO A 261 11.23 -11.07 41.89
CA PRO A 261 10.77 -9.67 41.96
C PRO A 261 11.31 -8.78 40.84
N VAL A 262 12.52 -9.06 40.33
CA VAL A 262 13.12 -8.30 39.23
C VAL A 262 12.40 -8.61 37.90
N LEU A 263 12.06 -9.88 37.69
CA LEU A 263 11.30 -10.31 36.52
C LEU A 263 9.84 -9.80 36.58
N GLU A 264 9.21 -9.79 37.76
CA GLU A 264 7.88 -9.20 37.97
C GLU A 264 7.88 -7.70 37.63
N GLN A 265 8.90 -6.95 38.09
CA GLN A 265 9.05 -5.55 37.73
C GLN A 265 9.28 -5.35 36.23
N THR A 266 10.00 -6.26 35.59
CA THR A 266 10.22 -6.23 34.14
C THR A 266 8.89 -6.46 33.41
N LEU A 267 8.10 -7.45 33.83
CA LEU A 267 6.77 -7.72 33.28
C LEU A 267 5.83 -6.52 33.45
N GLU A 268 5.81 -5.87 34.61
CA GLU A 268 5.01 -4.65 34.85
C GLU A 268 5.39 -3.54 33.85
N SER A 269 6.69 -3.29 33.65
CA SER A 269 7.16 -2.31 32.66
C SER A 269 6.77 -2.68 31.22
N LEU A 270 6.76 -3.98 30.87
CA LEU A 270 6.33 -4.43 29.54
C LEU A 270 4.83 -4.18 29.33
N LEU A 271 4.00 -4.41 30.35
CA LEU A 271 2.57 -4.14 30.30
C LEU A 271 2.28 -2.64 30.15
N ASP A 272 3.00 -1.79 30.89
CA ASP A 272 2.89 -0.33 30.75
C ASP A 272 3.24 0.13 29.32
N HIS A 273 4.23 -0.49 28.69
CA HIS A 273 4.57 -0.20 27.29
C HIS A 273 3.48 -0.69 26.32
N CYS A 274 2.86 -1.85 26.56
CA CYS A 274 1.73 -2.32 25.75
C CYS A 274 0.56 -1.32 25.75
N ASP A 275 0.20 -0.78 26.91
CA ASP A 275 -0.83 0.27 27.01
C ASP A 275 -0.43 1.52 26.22
N ALA A 276 0.83 1.96 26.34
CA ALA A 276 1.34 3.10 25.58
C ALA A 276 1.32 2.86 24.06
N TYR A 277 1.62 1.63 23.60
CA TYR A 277 1.55 1.28 22.18
C TYR A 277 0.10 1.22 21.68
N ALA A 278 -0.84 0.74 22.50
CA ALA A 278 -2.26 0.78 22.19
C ALA A 278 -2.75 2.22 21.97
N ASP A 279 -2.40 3.13 22.89
CA ASP A 279 -2.74 4.55 22.78
C ASP A 279 -2.15 5.20 21.51
N GLN A 280 -0.91 4.84 21.15
CA GLN A 280 -0.27 5.33 19.93
C GLN A 280 -0.97 4.81 18.66
N LEU A 281 -1.33 3.53 18.63
CA LEU A 281 -2.06 2.93 17.50
C LEU A 281 -3.44 3.57 17.33
N ASP A 282 -4.16 3.80 18.43
CA ASP A 282 -5.46 4.47 18.42
C ASP A 282 -5.36 5.92 17.94
N ALA A 283 -4.32 6.64 18.34
CA ALA A 283 -4.05 8.00 17.87
C ALA A 283 -3.77 8.02 16.35
N LEU A 284 -2.94 7.09 15.86
CA LEU A 284 -2.64 6.94 14.44
C LEU A 284 -3.90 6.59 13.64
N HIS A 285 -4.69 5.63 14.11
CA HIS A 285 -5.94 5.22 13.47
C HIS A 285 -6.95 6.39 13.41
N THR A 286 -7.11 7.13 14.51
CA THR A 286 -7.99 8.31 14.58
C THR A 286 -7.54 9.42 13.62
N SER A 287 -6.24 9.53 13.36
CA SER A 287 -5.70 10.47 12.36
C SER A 287 -5.88 10.02 10.90
N GLY A 288 -6.48 8.83 10.69
CA GLY A 288 -6.75 8.26 9.37
C GLY A 288 -5.55 7.52 8.77
N VAL A 289 -4.55 7.18 9.58
CA VAL A 289 -3.40 6.37 9.16
C VAL A 289 -3.79 4.90 9.16
N GLU A 290 -3.46 4.19 8.10
CA GLU A 290 -3.65 2.76 8.02
C GLU A 290 -2.61 2.03 8.87
N ILE A 291 -3.04 1.34 9.93
CA ILE A 291 -2.18 0.63 10.89
C ILE A 291 -2.12 -0.89 10.64
N SER A 292 -2.75 -1.38 9.57
CA SER A 292 -2.85 -2.80 9.22
C SER A 292 -1.50 -3.52 9.14
N ALA A 293 -0.43 -2.79 8.80
CA ALA A 293 0.93 -3.31 8.75
C ALA A 293 1.63 -3.43 10.12
N ILE A 294 1.16 -2.73 11.16
CA ILE A 294 1.73 -2.77 12.53
C ILE A 294 0.91 -3.66 13.46
N GLU A 295 -0.41 -3.75 13.28
CA GLU A 295 -1.29 -4.57 14.12
C GLU A 295 -0.76 -6.01 14.36
N PRO A 296 -0.24 -6.75 13.35
CA PRO A 296 0.29 -8.09 13.59
C PRO A 296 1.52 -8.10 14.50
N LEU A 297 2.38 -7.07 14.44
CA LEU A 297 3.56 -6.95 15.29
C LEU A 297 3.16 -6.65 16.73
N TYR A 298 2.20 -5.75 16.93
CA TYR A 298 1.67 -5.44 18.25
C TYR A 298 0.97 -6.67 18.88
N ASN A 299 0.16 -7.39 18.11
CA ASN A 299 -0.46 -8.63 18.59
C ASN A 299 0.58 -9.69 18.96
N ASN A 300 1.70 -9.76 18.22
CA ASN A 300 2.81 -10.63 18.55
C ASN A 300 3.46 -10.23 19.90
N VAL A 301 3.67 -8.92 20.14
CA VAL A 301 4.16 -8.43 21.44
C VAL A 301 3.22 -8.86 22.57
N LEU A 302 1.92 -8.62 22.44
CA LEU A 302 0.93 -9.03 23.45
C LEU A 302 0.98 -10.53 23.74
N GLN A 303 1.04 -11.35 22.69
CA GLN A 303 1.14 -12.81 22.85
C GLN A 303 2.39 -13.21 23.63
N ASN A 304 3.56 -12.65 23.28
CA ASN A 304 4.82 -12.99 23.94
C ASN A 304 4.86 -12.50 25.41
N VAL A 305 4.19 -11.38 25.72
CA VAL A 305 4.06 -10.91 27.11
C VAL A 305 3.21 -11.88 27.95
N GLU A 306 2.12 -12.42 27.39
CA GLU A 306 1.32 -13.45 28.08
C GLU A 306 2.12 -14.75 28.26
N GLU A 307 2.87 -15.19 27.25
CA GLU A 307 3.75 -16.36 27.35
C GLU A 307 4.86 -16.16 28.42
N LEU A 308 5.43 -14.96 28.51
CA LEU A 308 6.38 -14.60 29.57
C LEU A 308 5.73 -14.67 30.95
N ARG A 309 4.48 -14.19 31.08
CA ARG A 309 3.74 -14.25 32.35
C ARG A 309 3.52 -15.70 32.79
N GLU A 310 3.08 -16.59 31.88
CA GLU A 310 2.94 -18.01 32.17
C GLU A 310 4.29 -18.63 32.62
N THR A 311 5.37 -18.30 31.91
CA THR A 311 6.73 -18.77 32.24
C THR A 311 7.18 -18.29 33.63
N LEU A 312 6.83 -17.05 33.99
CA LEU A 312 7.15 -16.46 35.30
C LEU A 312 6.35 -17.10 36.43
N GLU A 313 5.07 -17.40 36.20
CA GLU A 313 4.22 -18.13 37.14
C GLU A 313 4.82 -19.53 37.42
N ASP A 314 5.21 -20.26 36.37
CA ASP A 314 5.87 -21.57 36.47
C ASP A 314 7.21 -21.50 37.22
N ALA A 315 8.06 -20.52 36.88
CA ALA A 315 9.35 -20.30 37.56
C ALA A 315 9.15 -20.01 39.06
N THR A 316 8.13 -19.22 39.39
CA THR A 316 7.77 -18.89 40.77
C THR A 316 7.32 -20.12 41.55
N GLU A 317 6.50 -20.99 40.95
CA GLU A 317 6.09 -22.25 41.57
C GLU A 317 7.26 -23.21 41.77
N ARG A 318 8.13 -23.34 40.76
CA ARG A 318 9.34 -24.17 40.81
C ARG A 318 10.27 -23.76 41.96
N LEU A 319 10.51 -22.46 42.12
CA LEU A 319 11.41 -21.95 43.16
C LEU A 319 10.80 -22.00 44.57
N LYS A 320 9.48 -21.95 44.71
CA LYS A 320 8.80 -22.15 46.01
C LYS A 320 8.93 -23.58 46.54
N GLN A 321 9.25 -24.56 45.68
CA GLN A 321 9.42 -25.97 46.05
C GLN A 321 10.85 -26.34 46.49
N LEU A 322 11.82 -25.44 46.28
CA LEU A 322 13.22 -25.60 46.70
C LEU A 322 13.44 -25.10 48.14
#